data_AF-A0AAN8P9L0-F1
#
_entry.id   AF-A0AAN8P9L0-F1
#
_cell.length_a   1.000
_cell.length_b   1.000
_cell.length_c   1.000
_cell.angle_alpha   90.00
_cell.angle_beta   90.00
_cell.angle_gamma   90.00
#
_symmetry.space_group_name_H-M   'P 1'
#
loop_
_entity.id
_entity.type
_entity.pdbx_description
1 polymer ?
#
loop_
_entity_poly.entity_id
_entity_poly.type
_entity_poly.pdbx_seq_one_letter_code
_entity_poly.pdbx_strand_id
1 'polypeptide(L)'
;MDQLWKVINLHILLIKKFSSKIQDSKLKDKHSIYKRPEKCLHLRSPLTNPEVWTKLPIPAKKQETKLQIIQNDITKSAIAISTVIDKELEVPGGPRFDITPLMDSLTFLGHASQEMAQKRKTLLRPNISIIANICTTRVPLGQYLFGDDLGASIKLAKETTKMTASISRNDGRSDNRNDFKRPHKYSQNQSFLDKRFQPRNRYRQQYPSKNASSTKGKNFNPRRNMILMLI
;
A
#
# COMPACT_ATOMS: atom_id res chain seq x y z
N MET A 1 -20.92 -38.68 -12.35
CA MET A 1 -19.47 -38.92 -12.22
C MET A 1 -18.65 -37.80 -12.89
N ASP A 2 -18.95 -37.36 -14.12
CA ASP A 2 -18.18 -36.34 -14.85
C ASP A 2 -18.09 -34.94 -14.23
N GLN A 3 -19.17 -34.44 -13.60
CA GLN A 3 -19.19 -33.09 -13.02
C GLN A 3 -18.28 -32.97 -11.78
N LEU A 4 -18.26 -34.00 -10.92
CA LEU A 4 -17.37 -34.06 -9.75
C LEU A 4 -15.90 -34.06 -10.16
N TRP A 5 -15.53 -34.79 -11.21
CA TRP A 5 -14.16 -34.84 -11.70
C TRP A 5 -13.69 -33.49 -12.28
N LYS A 6 -14.57 -32.78 -13.01
CA LYS A 6 -14.30 -31.41 -13.50
C LYS A 6 -14.11 -30.41 -12.36
N VAL A 7 -14.95 -30.48 -11.32
CA VAL A 7 -14.86 -29.59 -10.13
C VAL A 7 -13.58 -29.85 -9.34
N ILE A 8 -13.23 -31.11 -9.10
CA ILE A 8 -11.97 -31.50 -8.42
C ILE A 8 -10.75 -30.96 -9.20
N ASN A 9 -10.76 -31.08 -10.52
CA ASN A 9 -9.67 -30.58 -11.36
C ASN A 9 -9.53 -29.06 -11.32
N LEU A 10 -10.64 -28.31 -11.29
CA LEU A 10 -10.59 -26.85 -11.16
C LEU A 10 -10.02 -26.43 -9.81
N HIS A 11 -10.47 -27.05 -8.72
CA HIS A 11 -10.00 -26.73 -7.37
C HIS A 11 -8.50 -26.99 -7.20
N ILE A 12 -8.01 -28.14 -7.68
CA ILE A 12 -6.58 -28.48 -7.67
C ILE A 12 -5.78 -27.47 -8.48
N LEU A 13 -6.29 -27.09 -9.66
CA LEU A 13 -5.63 -26.12 -10.52
C LEU A 13 -5.54 -24.74 -9.84
N LEU A 14 -6.61 -24.28 -9.20
CA LEU A 14 -6.62 -23.03 -8.43
C LEU A 14 -5.58 -23.07 -7.31
N ILE A 15 -5.60 -24.09 -6.45
CA ILE A 15 -4.61 -24.24 -5.37
C ILE A 15 -3.20 -24.17 -5.94
N LYS A 16 -2.91 -24.93 -7.01
CA LYS A 16 -1.58 -24.94 -7.64
C LYS A 16 -1.15 -23.55 -8.14
N LYS A 17 -2.09 -22.78 -8.72
CA LYS A 17 -1.80 -21.43 -9.25
C LYS A 17 -1.52 -20.41 -8.15
N PHE A 18 -2.18 -20.52 -7.00
CA PHE A 18 -2.00 -19.57 -5.90
C PHE A 18 -0.87 -19.97 -4.94
N SER A 19 -0.50 -21.26 -4.88
CA SER A 19 0.59 -21.76 -4.02
C SER A 19 1.99 -21.69 -4.64
N SER A 20 2.12 -21.29 -5.91
CA SER A 20 3.41 -21.26 -6.61
C SER A 20 3.68 -19.93 -7.31
N LYS A 21 4.91 -19.42 -7.19
CA LYS A 21 5.32 -18.23 -7.94
C LYS A 21 5.48 -18.57 -9.42
N ILE A 22 4.80 -17.81 -10.29
CA ILE A 22 5.01 -17.92 -11.73
C ILE A 22 6.43 -17.44 -12.11
N GLN A 23 7.06 -18.10 -13.08
CA GLN A 23 8.34 -17.64 -13.62
C GLN A 23 8.14 -16.32 -14.39
N ASP A 24 9.06 -15.37 -14.21
CA ASP A 24 8.94 -14.02 -14.77
C ASP A 24 8.87 -14.03 -16.32
N SER A 25 9.55 -14.97 -16.99
CA SER A 25 9.45 -15.16 -18.45
C SER A 25 8.04 -15.55 -18.88
N LYS A 26 7.47 -16.57 -18.25
CA LYS A 26 6.10 -17.04 -18.51
C LYS A 26 5.05 -15.97 -18.22
N LEU A 27 5.28 -15.13 -17.21
CA LEU A 27 4.39 -14.01 -16.91
C LEU A 27 4.42 -12.95 -18.02
N LYS A 28 5.61 -12.62 -18.54
CA LYS A 28 5.76 -11.71 -19.69
C LYS A 28 5.05 -12.24 -20.94
N ASP A 29 5.14 -13.54 -21.21
CA ASP A 29 4.43 -14.18 -22.32
C ASP A 29 2.91 -14.06 -22.15
N LYS A 30 2.39 -14.19 -20.93
CA LYS A 30 0.96 -13.94 -20.67
C LYS A 30 0.59 -12.46 -20.85
N HIS A 31 1.46 -11.54 -20.45
CA HIS A 31 1.21 -10.11 -20.64
C HIS A 31 1.18 -9.68 -22.12
N SER A 32 1.93 -10.34 -22.99
CA SER A 32 1.96 -10.02 -24.42
C SER A 32 0.69 -10.45 -25.15
N ILE A 33 0.04 -11.52 -24.67
CA ILE A 33 -1.25 -12.01 -25.18
C ILE A 33 -2.36 -11.02 -24.85
N TYR A 34 -2.46 -10.59 -23.58
CA TYR A 34 -3.52 -9.70 -23.12
C TYR A 34 -3.16 -8.23 -23.33
N LYS A 35 -3.19 -7.78 -24.58
CA LYS A 35 -2.98 -6.37 -24.95
C LYS A 35 -4.19 -5.52 -24.56
N ARG A 36 -3.92 -4.29 -24.16
CA ARG A 36 -4.96 -3.31 -23.80
C ARG A 36 -5.75 -2.93 -25.07
N PRO A 37 -7.08 -2.99 -25.07
CA PRO A 37 -7.89 -2.45 -26.16
C PRO A 37 -7.70 -0.93 -26.29
N GLU A 38 -7.62 -0.41 -27.52
CA GLU A 38 -7.29 1.01 -27.78
C GLU A 38 -8.28 2.00 -27.14
N LYS A 39 -9.57 1.65 -27.12
CA LYS A 39 -10.64 2.47 -26.54
C LYS A 39 -10.58 2.57 -25.01
N CYS A 40 -9.90 1.65 -24.33
CA CYS A 40 -9.86 1.56 -22.87
C CYS A 40 -8.64 2.28 -22.29
N LEU A 41 -8.55 3.60 -22.47
CA LEU A 41 -7.39 4.41 -22.08
C LEU A 41 -7.03 4.28 -20.59
N HIS A 42 -8.04 4.20 -19.72
CA HIS A 42 -7.91 4.11 -18.26
C HIS A 42 -7.59 2.69 -17.74
N LEU A 43 -7.69 1.66 -18.59
CA LEU A 43 -7.38 0.28 -18.21
C LEU A 43 -5.87 0.04 -18.28
N ARG A 44 -5.13 0.75 -17.41
CA ARG A 44 -3.67 0.69 -17.30
C ARG A 44 -3.22 0.84 -15.85
N SER A 45 -2.04 0.28 -15.55
CA SER A 45 -1.31 0.64 -14.33
C SER A 45 -0.70 2.03 -14.51
N PRO A 46 -1.02 3.02 -13.65
CA PRO A 46 -0.46 4.36 -13.76
C PRO A 46 1.05 4.34 -13.56
N LEU A 47 1.78 5.08 -14.39
CA LEU A 47 3.20 5.34 -14.18
C LEU A 47 3.38 6.34 -13.03
N THR A 48 4.48 6.22 -12.31
CA THR A 48 4.89 7.32 -11.42
C THR A 48 5.26 8.54 -12.26
N ASN A 49 4.74 9.71 -11.91
CA ASN A 49 5.05 10.96 -12.62
C ASN A 49 6.59 11.15 -12.70
N PRO A 50 7.16 11.50 -13.87
CA PRO A 50 8.62 11.63 -14.03
C PRO A 50 9.28 12.58 -13.02
N GLU A 51 8.61 13.69 -12.71
CA GLU A 51 9.03 14.67 -11.70
C GLU A 51 9.13 14.09 -10.28
N VAL A 52 8.24 13.15 -9.96
CA VAL A 52 8.26 12.40 -8.70
C VAL A 52 9.35 11.34 -8.78
N TRP A 53 9.37 10.56 -9.86
CA TRP A 53 10.28 9.45 -10.07
C TRP A 53 11.74 9.85 -9.94
N THR A 54 12.14 10.97 -10.56
CA THR A 54 13.52 11.49 -10.52
C THR A 54 13.99 11.77 -9.09
N LYS A 55 13.10 12.26 -8.23
CA LYS A 55 13.37 12.63 -6.83
C LYS A 55 13.35 11.46 -5.85
N LEU A 56 12.90 10.28 -6.25
CA LEU A 56 12.82 9.13 -5.34
C LEU A 56 14.20 8.52 -5.07
N PRO A 57 14.49 8.15 -3.81
CA PRO A 57 15.69 7.37 -3.49
C PRO A 57 15.59 5.95 -4.09
N ILE A 58 16.73 5.31 -4.31
CA ILE A 58 16.82 3.98 -4.95
C ILE A 58 15.93 2.93 -4.26
N PRO A 59 15.88 2.82 -2.92
CA PRO A 59 14.99 1.86 -2.26
C PRO A 59 13.51 2.11 -2.57
N ALA A 60 13.09 3.38 -2.59
CA ALA A 60 11.72 3.75 -2.91
C ALA A 60 11.38 3.47 -4.38
N LYS A 61 12.30 3.73 -5.32
CA LYS A 61 12.13 3.34 -6.75
C LYS A 61 11.91 1.83 -6.89
N LYS A 62 12.75 1.02 -6.22
CA LYS A 62 12.64 -0.44 -6.27
C LYS A 62 11.32 -0.95 -5.70
N GLN A 63 10.86 -0.37 -4.59
CA GLN A 63 9.56 -0.69 -4.01
C GLN A 63 8.43 -0.29 -4.97
N GLU A 64 8.47 0.92 -5.50
CA GLU A 64 7.45 1.46 -6.39
C GLU A 64 7.33 0.65 -7.69
N THR A 65 8.45 0.24 -8.30
CA THR A 65 8.43 -0.65 -9.48
C THR A 65 7.70 -1.96 -9.18
N LYS A 66 7.94 -2.57 -8.01
CA LYS A 66 7.25 -3.80 -7.64
C LYS A 66 5.75 -3.60 -7.49
N LEU A 67 5.33 -2.51 -6.84
CA LEU A 67 3.92 -2.17 -6.67
C LEU A 67 3.25 -1.89 -8.02
N GLN A 68 3.95 -1.21 -8.93
CA GLN A 68 3.47 -0.93 -10.26
C GLN A 68 3.29 -2.21 -11.10
N ILE A 69 4.20 -3.18 -10.97
CA ILE A 69 4.08 -4.52 -11.58
C ILE A 69 2.83 -5.22 -11.05
N ILE A 70 2.62 -5.25 -9.74
CA ILE A 70 1.42 -5.88 -9.14
C ILE A 70 0.14 -5.22 -9.68
N GLN A 71 0.09 -3.89 -9.75
CA GLN A 71 -1.07 -3.20 -10.30
C GLN A 71 -1.26 -3.46 -11.81
N ASN A 72 -0.17 -3.70 -12.54
CA ASN A 72 -0.23 -4.13 -13.93
C ASN A 72 -0.81 -5.55 -14.05
N ASP A 73 -0.47 -6.48 -13.15
CA ASP A 73 -1.03 -7.84 -13.15
C ASP A 73 -2.56 -7.82 -12.87
N ILE A 74 -3.03 -6.94 -11.98
CA ILE A 74 -4.46 -6.67 -11.74
C ILE A 74 -5.13 -6.20 -13.03
N THR A 75 -4.51 -5.24 -13.71
CA THR A 75 -5.03 -4.70 -14.98
C THR A 75 -5.07 -5.78 -16.06
N LYS A 76 -4.03 -6.60 -16.18
CA LYS A 76 -3.95 -7.70 -17.16
C LYS A 76 -5.00 -8.77 -16.91
N SER A 77 -5.30 -9.06 -15.64
CA SER A 77 -6.40 -9.95 -15.26
C SER A 77 -7.75 -9.38 -15.69
N ALA A 78 -7.98 -8.08 -15.50
CA ALA A 78 -9.21 -7.42 -15.96
C ALA A 78 -9.35 -7.44 -17.48
N ILE A 79 -8.26 -7.21 -18.23
CA ILE A 79 -8.26 -7.35 -19.69
C ILE A 79 -8.65 -8.77 -20.10
N ALA A 80 -8.05 -9.79 -19.49
CA ALA A 80 -8.36 -11.18 -19.80
C ALA A 80 -9.84 -11.51 -19.58
N ILE A 81 -10.42 -11.07 -18.47
CA ILE A 81 -11.86 -11.25 -18.19
C ILE A 81 -12.71 -10.50 -19.21
N SER A 82 -12.34 -9.26 -19.55
CA SER A 82 -13.07 -8.45 -20.55
C SER A 82 -13.11 -9.15 -21.91
N THR A 83 -12.01 -9.78 -22.34
CA THR A 83 -12.00 -10.53 -23.62
C THR A 83 -12.94 -11.74 -23.63
N VAL A 84 -13.29 -12.30 -22.47
CA VAL A 84 -14.27 -13.38 -22.38
C VAL A 84 -15.68 -12.80 -22.47
N ILE A 85 -15.94 -11.70 -21.75
CA ILE A 85 -17.23 -11.00 -21.78
C ILE A 85 -17.54 -10.51 -23.20
N ASP A 86 -16.60 -9.83 -23.86
CA ASP A 86 -16.77 -9.32 -25.23
C ASP A 86 -17.18 -10.45 -26.19
N LYS A 87 -16.51 -11.60 -26.11
CA LYS A 87 -16.83 -12.77 -26.94
C LYS A 87 -18.22 -13.34 -26.68
N GLU A 88 -18.70 -13.29 -25.44
CA GLU A 88 -20.06 -13.76 -25.12
C GLU A 88 -21.13 -12.75 -25.54
N LEU A 89 -20.82 -11.46 -25.54
CA LEU A 89 -21.72 -10.41 -26.04
C LEU A 89 -21.87 -10.43 -27.57
N GLU A 90 -20.87 -10.92 -28.29
CA GLU A 90 -20.91 -11.09 -29.75
C GLU A 90 -21.73 -12.30 -30.22
N VAL A 91 -22.14 -13.19 -29.30
CA VAL A 91 -22.92 -14.39 -29.67
C VAL A 91 -24.34 -14.01 -30.11
N PRO A 92 -24.79 -14.40 -31.32
CA PRO A 92 -26.17 -14.18 -31.74
C PRO A 92 -27.16 -14.89 -30.81
N GLY A 93 -28.14 -14.14 -30.30
CA GLY A 93 -29.07 -14.65 -29.28
C GLY A 93 -28.63 -14.41 -27.83
N GLY A 94 -27.47 -13.78 -27.62
CA GLY A 94 -26.96 -13.37 -26.31
C GLY A 94 -25.93 -14.32 -25.71
N PRO A 95 -25.41 -14.00 -24.50
CA PRO A 95 -24.39 -14.80 -23.82
C PRO A 95 -24.85 -16.24 -23.57
N ARG A 96 -23.93 -17.20 -23.74
CA ARG A 96 -24.24 -18.63 -23.53
C ARG A 96 -24.37 -19.03 -22.06
N PHE A 97 -23.89 -18.17 -21.17
CA PHE A 97 -23.93 -18.35 -19.73
C PHE A 97 -24.04 -17.00 -19.02
N ASP A 98 -24.35 -17.03 -17.73
CA ASP A 98 -24.41 -15.82 -16.91
C ASP A 98 -23.02 -15.17 -16.78
N ILE A 99 -22.87 -13.99 -17.39
CA ILE A 99 -21.64 -13.19 -17.35
C ILE A 99 -21.53 -12.32 -16.10
N THR A 100 -22.56 -12.26 -15.24
CA THR A 100 -22.58 -11.43 -14.02
C THR A 100 -21.37 -11.68 -13.11
N PRO A 101 -20.94 -12.92 -12.83
CA PRO A 101 -19.75 -13.17 -12.01
C PRO A 101 -18.44 -12.63 -12.62
N LEU A 102 -18.37 -12.57 -13.97
CA LEU A 102 -17.23 -11.96 -14.66
C LEU A 102 -17.26 -10.43 -14.53
N MET A 103 -18.43 -9.82 -14.63
CA MET A 103 -18.63 -8.39 -14.40
C MET A 103 -18.31 -7.99 -12.95
N ASP A 104 -18.74 -8.79 -11.97
CA ASP A 104 -18.39 -8.58 -10.55
C ASP A 104 -16.88 -8.70 -10.32
N SER A 105 -16.23 -9.67 -10.99
CA SER A 105 -14.77 -9.81 -10.95
C SER A 105 -14.07 -8.55 -11.50
N LEU A 106 -14.58 -7.93 -12.57
CA LEU A 106 -14.07 -6.65 -13.06
C LEU A 106 -14.25 -5.53 -12.03
N THR A 107 -15.39 -5.49 -11.34
CA THR A 107 -15.66 -4.52 -10.27
C THR A 107 -14.65 -4.66 -9.13
N PHE A 108 -14.38 -5.89 -8.67
CA PHE A 108 -13.38 -6.15 -7.63
C PHE A 108 -11.96 -5.78 -8.07
N LEU A 109 -11.57 -6.10 -9.31
CA LEU A 109 -10.25 -5.73 -9.84
C LEU A 109 -10.11 -4.21 -10.02
N GLY A 110 -11.17 -3.53 -10.43
CA GLY A 110 -11.22 -2.07 -10.52
C GLY A 110 -11.02 -1.42 -9.15
N HIS A 111 -11.76 -1.88 -8.15
CA HIS A 111 -11.59 -1.43 -6.76
C HIS A 111 -10.18 -1.71 -6.23
N ALA A 112 -9.66 -2.93 -6.41
CA ALA A 112 -8.32 -3.30 -5.99
C ALA A 112 -7.24 -2.43 -6.66
N SER A 113 -7.41 -2.08 -7.94
CA SER A 113 -6.49 -1.19 -8.66
C SER A 113 -6.51 0.24 -8.08
N GLN A 114 -7.69 0.76 -7.74
CA GLN A 114 -7.82 2.08 -7.10
C GLN A 114 -7.16 2.12 -5.72
N GLU A 115 -7.41 1.12 -4.88
CA GLU A 115 -6.78 1.01 -3.56
C GLU A 115 -5.27 0.81 -3.68
N MET A 116 -4.79 0.06 -4.70
CA MET A 116 -3.37 -0.09 -4.98
C MET A 116 -2.70 1.24 -5.36
N ALA A 117 -3.37 2.07 -6.19
CA ALA A 117 -2.88 3.41 -6.49
C ALA A 117 -2.81 4.29 -5.24
N GLN A 118 -3.83 4.27 -4.38
CA GLN A 118 -3.83 4.98 -3.10
C GLN A 118 -2.66 4.52 -2.21
N LYS A 119 -2.47 3.20 -2.10
CA LYS A 119 -1.37 2.63 -1.32
C LYS A 119 0.00 3.07 -1.83
N ARG A 120 0.20 3.07 -3.15
CA ARG A 120 1.42 3.60 -3.80
C ARG A 120 1.64 5.06 -3.41
N LYS A 121 0.64 5.93 -3.55
CA LYS A 121 0.73 7.34 -3.13
C LYS A 121 1.16 7.48 -1.67
N THR A 122 0.57 6.70 -0.76
CA THR A 122 0.88 6.73 0.67
C THR A 122 2.32 6.30 0.95
N LEU A 123 2.85 5.32 0.24
CA LEU A 123 4.25 4.86 0.39
C LEU A 123 5.26 5.83 -0.22
N LEU A 124 4.88 6.58 -1.25
CA LEU A 124 5.71 7.63 -1.84
C LEU A 124 5.76 8.89 -0.98
N ARG A 125 4.68 9.19 -0.24
CA ARG A 125 4.53 10.37 0.63
C ARG A 125 5.77 10.73 1.48
N PRO A 126 6.40 9.81 2.24
CA PRO A 126 7.55 10.17 3.08
C PRO A 126 8.80 10.60 2.30
N ASN A 127 8.88 10.25 1.01
CA ASN A 127 10.08 10.53 0.21
C ASN A 127 10.07 11.94 -0.38
N ILE A 128 8.89 12.55 -0.59
CA ILE A 128 8.74 13.82 -1.29
C ILE A 128 7.67 14.66 -0.60
N SER A 129 8.08 15.74 0.07
CA SER A 129 7.17 16.62 0.83
C SER A 129 6.13 17.33 -0.05
N ILE A 130 6.50 17.70 -1.28
CA ILE A 130 5.64 18.46 -2.20
C ILE A 130 4.37 17.68 -2.56
N ILE A 131 4.44 16.35 -2.64
CA ILE A 131 3.29 15.50 -3.00
C ILE A 131 2.42 15.13 -1.79
N ALA A 132 2.81 15.51 -0.57
CA ALA A 132 2.14 15.04 0.64
C ALA A 132 0.63 15.36 0.66
N ASN A 133 0.24 16.50 0.11
CA ASN A 133 -1.16 16.96 0.09
C ASN A 133 -2.00 16.29 -1.01
N ILE A 134 -1.37 15.77 -2.06
CA ILE A 134 -2.07 15.07 -3.17
C ILE A 134 -2.12 13.55 -2.94
N CYS A 135 -1.41 13.03 -1.95
CA CYS A 135 -1.41 11.61 -1.62
C CYS A 135 -2.75 11.11 -1.06
N THR A 136 -3.57 11.99 -0.46
CA THR A 136 -4.91 11.64 0.07
C THR A 136 -5.99 11.73 -1.00
N THR A 137 -5.74 12.44 -2.10
CA THR A 137 -6.71 12.63 -3.17
C THR A 137 -6.92 11.34 -3.96
N ARG A 138 -8.18 10.88 -4.02
CA ARG A 138 -8.60 9.84 -4.97
C ARG A 138 -8.76 10.51 -6.33
N VAL A 139 -7.94 10.10 -7.29
CA VAL A 139 -7.96 10.58 -8.67
C VAL A 139 -8.29 9.37 -9.54
N PRO A 140 -9.17 9.50 -10.55
CA PRO A 140 -9.37 8.43 -11.53
C PRO A 140 -8.04 7.93 -12.08
N LEU A 141 -7.93 6.62 -12.31
CA LEU A 141 -6.70 6.04 -12.83
C LEU A 141 -6.47 6.55 -14.26
N GLY A 142 -5.31 7.19 -14.47
CA GLY A 142 -4.90 7.73 -15.76
C GLY A 142 -3.54 7.20 -16.18
N GLN A 143 -2.87 7.95 -17.05
CA GLN A 143 -1.49 7.67 -17.46
C GLN A 143 -0.55 7.69 -16.25
N TYR A 144 -0.73 8.68 -15.37
CA TYR A 144 0.15 8.96 -14.25
C TYR A 144 -0.56 8.89 -12.89
N LEU A 145 0.18 8.46 -11.86
CA LEU A 145 -0.34 8.17 -10.53
C LEU A 145 -0.97 9.40 -9.84
N PHE A 146 -0.42 10.59 -10.09
CA PHE A 146 -0.89 11.86 -9.52
C PHE A 146 -1.67 12.73 -10.53
N GLY A 147 -2.09 12.15 -11.65
CA GLY A 147 -2.70 12.88 -12.77
C GLY A 147 -1.68 13.36 -13.78
N ASP A 148 -2.17 13.80 -14.95
CA ASP A 148 -1.33 14.18 -16.09
C ASP A 148 -0.61 15.50 -15.87
N ASP A 149 -1.26 16.46 -15.23
CA ASP A 149 -0.64 17.70 -14.77
C ASP A 149 -0.42 17.65 -13.25
N LEU A 150 0.81 17.32 -12.84
CA LEU A 150 1.20 17.26 -11.44
C LEU A 150 1.10 18.64 -10.77
N GLY A 151 1.44 19.72 -11.50
CA GLY A 151 1.40 21.08 -11.00
C GLY A 151 -0.02 21.53 -10.68
N ALA A 152 -0.96 21.29 -11.60
CA ALA A 152 -2.38 21.54 -11.38
C ALA A 152 -2.92 20.72 -10.21
N SER A 153 -2.60 19.43 -10.11
CA SER A 153 -3.00 18.58 -8.98
C SER A 153 -2.52 19.15 -7.63
N ILE A 154 -1.28 19.66 -7.56
CA ILE A 154 -0.75 20.27 -6.34
C ILE A 154 -1.45 21.59 -6.02
N LYS A 155 -1.71 22.44 -7.02
CA LYS A 155 -2.41 23.72 -6.83
C LYS A 155 -3.83 23.50 -6.32
N LEU A 156 -4.58 22.62 -6.98
CA LEU A 156 -5.94 22.24 -6.57
C LEU A 156 -5.96 21.71 -5.14
N ALA A 157 -5.05 20.78 -4.78
CA ALA A 157 -5.01 20.26 -3.41
C ALA A 157 -4.70 21.33 -2.35
N LYS A 158 -3.86 22.32 -2.68
CA LYS A 158 -3.60 23.48 -1.80
C LYS A 158 -4.83 24.36 -1.65
N GLU A 159 -5.55 24.63 -2.73
CA GLU A 159 -6.80 25.41 -2.70
C GLU A 159 -7.87 24.68 -1.89
N THR A 160 -8.07 23.39 -2.10
CA THR A 160 -9.00 22.57 -1.32
C THR A 160 -8.66 22.62 0.17
N THR A 161 -7.38 22.47 0.55
CA THR A 161 -6.95 22.54 1.96
C THR A 161 -7.23 23.91 2.58
N LYS A 162 -7.05 24.99 1.82
CA LYS A 162 -7.39 26.35 2.27
C LYS A 162 -8.89 26.50 2.50
N MET A 163 -9.73 26.00 1.59
CA MET A 163 -11.19 26.05 1.70
C MET A 163 -11.69 25.23 2.91
N THR A 164 -11.14 24.04 3.14
CA THR A 164 -11.52 23.23 4.32
C THR A 164 -11.10 23.90 5.62
N ALA A 165 -9.93 24.55 5.65
CA ALA A 165 -9.47 25.32 6.81
C ALA A 165 -10.35 26.54 7.11
N SER A 166 -10.91 27.21 6.09
CA SER A 166 -11.89 28.29 6.31
C SER A 166 -13.21 27.79 6.87
N ILE A 167 -13.68 26.60 6.45
CA ILE A 167 -14.90 25.99 6.99
C ILE A 167 -14.69 25.57 8.46
N SER A 168 -13.57 24.94 8.78
CA SER A 168 -13.24 24.51 10.15
C SER A 168 -13.06 25.66 11.15
N ARG A 169 -12.80 26.89 10.69
CA ARG A 169 -12.68 28.07 11.57
C ARG A 169 -14.04 28.63 12.01
N ASN A 170 -15.13 28.25 11.34
CA ASN A 170 -16.48 28.74 11.64
C ASN A 170 -17.25 27.86 12.63
N ASP A 171 -16.73 26.70 13.01
CA ASP A 171 -17.30 25.89 14.08
C ASP A 171 -16.72 26.32 15.44
N GLY A 172 -17.43 27.26 16.08
CA GLY A 172 -17.56 27.32 17.53
C GLY A 172 -16.28 27.48 18.35
N ARG A 173 -15.45 28.51 18.09
CA ARG A 173 -14.66 29.08 19.19
C ARG A 173 -15.56 29.97 20.03
N SER A 174 -16.27 29.33 20.97
CA SER A 174 -16.73 30.00 22.19
C SER A 174 -15.48 30.56 22.89
N ASP A 175 -15.32 31.86 22.76
CA ASP A 175 -14.27 32.65 23.38
C ASP A 175 -14.57 32.75 24.88
N ASN A 176 -14.32 31.67 25.62
CA ASN A 176 -14.46 31.67 27.07
C ASN A 176 -13.15 32.19 27.69
N ARG A 177 -12.90 33.49 27.48
CA ARG A 177 -11.99 34.28 28.30
C ARG A 177 -12.61 34.42 29.70
N ASN A 178 -12.37 33.43 30.55
CA ASN A 178 -12.53 33.63 31.99
C ASN A 178 -11.14 33.71 32.62
N ASP A 179 -10.73 34.96 32.83
CA ASP A 179 -9.80 35.42 33.84
C ASP A 179 -10.03 34.68 35.17
N PHE A 180 -9.20 33.68 35.46
CA PHE A 180 -8.96 33.28 36.83
C PHE A 180 -7.49 33.56 37.17
N LYS A 181 -7.33 34.74 37.77
CA LYS A 181 -6.16 35.20 38.51
C LYS A 181 -5.60 34.06 39.37
N ARG A 182 -4.42 33.54 39.00
CA ARG A 182 -3.58 32.78 39.93
C ARG A 182 -2.94 33.78 40.90
N PRO A 183 -3.15 33.66 42.23
CA PRO A 183 -2.47 34.54 43.16
C PRO A 183 -0.98 34.17 43.24
N HIS A 184 -0.14 35.16 42.99
CA HIS A 184 1.28 35.13 43.32
C HIS A 184 1.42 34.95 44.83
N LYS A 185 1.86 33.78 45.30
CA LYS A 185 2.37 33.63 46.66
C LYS A 185 3.85 34.00 46.68
N TYR A 186 4.14 35.18 47.21
CA TYR A 186 5.43 35.49 47.80
C TYR A 186 5.68 34.50 48.94
N SER A 187 6.76 33.72 48.86
CA SER A 187 7.31 32.98 49.98
C SER A 187 8.71 33.53 50.23
N GLN A 188 8.79 34.58 51.04
CA GLN A 188 10.02 34.92 51.74
C GLN A 188 10.32 33.82 52.78
N ASN A 189 11.61 33.58 52.97
CA ASN A 189 12.22 32.77 54.02
C ASN A 189 12.05 31.26 53.90
N GLN A 190 12.99 30.63 53.18
CA GLN A 190 13.49 29.31 53.62
C GLN A 190 15.01 29.28 53.64
N SER A 191 15.48 28.80 54.77
CA SER A 191 16.83 28.72 55.32
C SER A 191 17.74 27.72 54.59
N PHE A 192 19.04 27.90 54.80
CA PHE A 192 20.20 27.31 54.14
C PHE A 192 20.40 25.77 54.28
N LEU A 193 19.38 24.98 54.58
CA LEU A 193 19.54 23.57 54.96
C LEU A 193 18.78 22.52 54.14
N ASP A 194 17.97 22.88 53.14
CA ASP A 194 17.14 21.89 52.40
C ASP A 194 17.65 21.51 51.00
N LYS A 195 18.98 21.30 50.89
CA LYS A 195 19.62 20.65 49.72
C LYS A 195 19.98 19.21 50.02
N ARG A 196 18.99 18.33 50.18
CA ARG A 196 19.18 16.89 49.99
C ARG A 196 17.90 16.32 49.43
N PHE A 197 17.84 16.08 48.12
CA PHE A 197 17.18 14.94 47.46
C PHE A 197 17.22 15.15 45.94
N GLN A 198 18.37 14.85 45.35
CA GLN A 198 18.43 14.32 43.99
C GLN A 198 19.49 13.20 43.96
N PRO A 199 19.10 11.96 43.63
CA PRO A 199 20.03 11.03 43.03
C PRO A 199 19.71 10.86 41.54
N ARG A 200 20.66 11.39 40.77
CA ARG A 200 21.03 11.03 39.40
C ARG A 200 21.20 9.51 39.29
N ASN A 201 20.46 8.83 38.42
CA ASN A 201 20.80 7.45 38.03
C ASN A 201 20.81 7.27 36.51
N ARG A 202 22.05 7.28 35.99
CA ARG A 202 22.45 6.61 34.75
C ARG A 202 22.29 5.11 34.96
N TYR A 203 21.55 4.42 34.10
CA TYR A 203 21.78 2.98 33.88
C TYR A 203 21.71 2.64 32.39
N ARG A 204 22.90 2.68 31.79
CA ARG A 204 23.32 1.79 30.70
C ARG A 204 23.64 0.45 31.38
N GLN A 205 22.90 -0.62 31.08
CA GLN A 205 23.30 -1.96 31.50
C GLN A 205 23.70 -2.79 30.27
N GLN A 206 25.02 -2.96 30.19
CA GLN A 206 25.72 -3.95 29.39
C GLN A 206 25.54 -5.33 30.05
N TYR A 207 25.38 -6.36 29.22
CA TYR A 207 25.35 -7.76 29.63
C TYR A 207 26.71 -8.21 30.22
N PRO A 208 26.74 -9.14 31.19
CA PRO A 208 27.99 -9.60 31.79
C PRO A 208 28.74 -10.58 30.89
N SER A 209 30.02 -10.28 30.66
CA SER A 209 31.03 -11.16 30.07
C SER A 209 31.59 -12.09 31.16
N LYS A 210 31.54 -13.42 30.92
CA LYS A 210 32.45 -14.41 31.51
C LYS A 210 33.29 -15.03 30.39
N ASN A 211 34.57 -14.67 30.33
CA ASN A 211 35.64 -15.45 29.66
C ASN A 211 36.08 -16.55 30.64
N ALA A 212 36.62 -17.73 30.30
CA ALA A 212 37.18 -18.36 29.10
C ALA A 212 36.94 -19.90 29.27
N SER A 213 37.19 -20.88 28.38
CA SER A 213 38.10 -21.07 27.24
C SER A 213 37.79 -22.44 26.60
N SER A 214 38.00 -22.58 25.28
CA SER A 214 38.40 -23.79 24.52
C SER A 214 37.61 -25.10 24.76
N THR A 215 36.86 -25.65 23.80
CA THR A 215 37.42 -26.52 22.74
C THR A 215 36.36 -26.94 21.70
N LYS A 216 36.80 -27.06 20.43
CA LYS A 216 36.40 -28.05 19.40
C LYS A 216 34.91 -28.23 19.02
N GLY A 217 34.56 -27.66 17.85
CA GLY A 217 34.09 -28.39 16.67
C GLY A 217 32.79 -29.22 16.74
N LYS A 218 31.80 -28.83 15.92
CA LYS A 218 31.29 -29.61 14.75
C LYS A 218 30.02 -28.95 14.17
N ASN A 219 29.93 -29.03 12.85
CA ASN A 219 28.89 -28.48 11.97
C ASN A 219 27.45 -28.86 12.36
N PHE A 220 26.50 -27.93 12.23
CA PHE A 220 25.08 -28.27 12.14
C PHE A 220 24.36 -27.42 11.07
N ASN A 221 23.58 -28.10 10.22
CA ASN A 221 22.98 -27.64 8.97
C ASN A 221 21.45 -27.62 9.14
N PRO A 222 20.72 -26.51 8.90
CA PRO A 222 19.29 -26.41 9.20
C PRO A 222 18.46 -26.92 8.02
N ARG A 223 18.48 -28.24 7.80
CA ARG A 223 17.51 -28.96 6.96
C ARG A 223 17.09 -30.26 7.66
N ARG A 224 16.36 -30.12 8.76
CA ARG A 224 15.55 -31.20 9.37
C ARG A 224 14.80 -30.61 10.56
N ASN A 225 13.57 -30.16 10.31
CA ASN A 225 12.44 -30.17 11.23
C ASN A 225 11.22 -29.66 10.47
N MET A 226 10.88 -30.38 9.40
CA MET A 226 9.51 -30.53 8.93
C MET A 226 9.17 -32.00 9.18
N ILE A 227 7.93 -32.26 9.61
CA ILE A 227 7.34 -33.53 10.05
C ILE A 227 7.34 -33.69 11.57
N LEU A 228 6.30 -33.13 12.21
CA LEU A 228 5.45 -33.79 13.23
C LEU A 228 4.46 -32.76 13.79
N MET A 229 3.40 -32.47 13.03
CA MET A 229 2.09 -32.11 13.56
C MET A 229 1.08 -32.33 12.44
N LEU A 230 0.44 -33.50 12.45
CA LEU A 230 -0.91 -33.82 11.97
C LEU A 230 -1.04 -35.35 11.97
N ILE A 231 -1.48 -35.89 13.11
CA ILE A 231 -2.41 -37.03 13.15
C ILE A 231 -3.76 -36.41 13.46
#